data_AF-A0A9P9SF63-F1
#
_entry.id   AF-A0A9P9SF63-F1
#
_cell.length_a   1.000
_cell.length_b   1.000
_cell.length_c   1.000
_cell.angle_alpha   90.00
_cell.angle_beta   90.00
_cell.angle_gamma   90.00
#
_symmetry.space_group_name_H-M   'P 1'
#
loop_
_entity.id
_entity.type
_entity.pdbx_description
1 polymer ?
#
loop_
_entity_poly.entity_id
_entity_poly.type
_entity_poly.pdbx_seq_one_letter_code
_entity_poly.pdbx_strand_id
1 'polypeptide(L)'
;MIFRNGKPTFKTTHMEPLWSSKITDLEELKDRMSNNILVAFDMEASPQTISEIGLAILIVGENTPRFCIRRCRFFDENDVQAFTIEIHERNKKEHEFKRHGETIYVENELQAGPAIEKILMDFQNLGKLILVGYDLQREFKWISEHYPSLASYFSAWVDVQELVTAQCEGVRLGLTGAVQGLGIIDNRHNSQQHSAANDAVRDLAVLAGLLSGIKLITTPQCKDQVDGYSSLPPVKAFRDWAQCPFSVRLATTDGGPLLQISPRNLAELFAGYGLKAVGSNRKNNVHIWWMAFYTLESLREFIRDNESLEVEGKAMKVILVTGIE
;
A
#
# COMPACT_ATOMS: atom_id res chain seq x y z
N MET A 1 17.17 6.87 6.87
CA MET A 1 18.24 7.64 6.19
C MET A 1 19.48 6.80 6.25
N ILE A 2 19.67 5.98 5.22
CA ILE A 2 20.74 4.98 5.07
C ILE A 2 22.12 5.52 5.43
N PHE A 3 22.33 6.82 5.23
CA PHE A 3 23.61 7.48 5.37
C PHE A 3 23.64 8.46 6.56
N ARG A 4 24.70 8.40 7.36
CA ARG A 4 25.21 9.57 8.09
C ARG A 4 26.39 10.12 7.31
N ASN A 5 26.31 11.36 6.84
CA ASN A 5 27.36 12.00 6.01
C ASN A 5 27.70 11.22 4.73
N GLY A 6 26.69 10.64 4.05
CA GLY A 6 26.90 9.88 2.82
C GLY A 6 27.55 8.50 3.02
N LYS A 7 27.72 8.02 4.27
CA LYS A 7 28.26 6.69 4.57
C LYS A 7 27.26 5.81 5.34
N PRO A 8 27.15 4.51 4.99
CA PRO A 8 26.35 3.56 5.74
C PRO A 8 26.88 3.44 7.17
N THR A 9 25.99 3.20 8.13
CA THR A 9 26.34 3.05 9.55
C THR A 9 26.75 1.62 9.93
N PHE A 10 26.90 0.74 8.95
CA PHE A 10 27.21 -0.68 9.08
C PHE A 10 28.30 -1.09 8.08
N LYS A 11 28.89 -2.28 8.26
CA LYS A 11 30.04 -2.73 7.47
C LYS A 11 29.62 -3.23 6.08
N THR A 12 29.92 -2.49 5.03
CA THR A 12 29.56 -2.89 3.66
C THR A 12 30.63 -3.70 2.90
N THR A 13 31.80 -3.97 3.48
CA THR A 13 32.94 -4.58 2.75
C THR A 13 32.62 -5.91 2.09
N HIS A 14 31.84 -6.78 2.73
CA HIS A 14 31.43 -8.08 2.15
C HIS A 14 30.22 -7.96 1.22
N MET A 15 29.55 -6.80 1.19
CA MET A 15 28.44 -6.49 0.30
C MET A 15 28.83 -5.48 -0.78
N GLU A 16 30.12 -5.15 -0.94
CA GLU A 16 30.57 -4.09 -1.84
C GLU A 16 30.11 -4.28 -3.30
N PRO A 17 30.11 -5.50 -3.87
CA PRO A 17 29.54 -5.73 -5.20
C PRO A 17 28.06 -5.35 -5.28
N LEU A 18 27.24 -5.79 -4.32
CA LEU A 18 25.82 -5.43 -4.27
C LEU A 18 25.66 -3.92 -4.04
N TRP A 19 26.36 -3.36 -3.05
CA TRP A 19 26.26 -1.94 -2.69
C TRP A 19 26.55 -1.01 -3.86
N SER A 20 27.59 -1.32 -4.64
CA SER A 20 27.99 -0.56 -5.83
C SER A 20 27.06 -0.73 -7.03
N SER A 21 26.17 -1.74 -7.01
CA SER A 21 25.19 -2.02 -8.05
C SER A 21 23.80 -1.39 -7.80
N LYS A 22 23.76 -0.30 -7.03
CA LYS A 22 22.54 0.46 -6.76
C LYS A 22 21.94 1.00 -8.05
N ILE A 23 20.62 0.85 -8.20
CA ILE A 23 19.81 1.47 -9.23
C ILE A 23 19.31 2.81 -8.71
N THR A 24 19.64 3.91 -9.38
CA THR A 24 19.37 5.27 -8.86
C THR A 24 18.13 5.95 -9.43
N ASP A 25 17.59 5.44 -10.54
CA ASP A 25 16.43 6.01 -11.21
C ASP A 25 15.56 4.95 -11.91
N LEU A 26 14.39 5.38 -12.38
CA LEU A 26 13.39 4.52 -13.01
C LEU A 26 13.80 4.01 -14.39
N GLU A 27 14.63 4.76 -15.14
CA GLU A 27 15.04 4.35 -16.48
C GLU A 27 16.07 3.22 -16.37
N GLU A 28 17.07 3.38 -15.50
CA GLU A 28 18.02 2.31 -15.19
C GLU A 28 17.30 1.05 -14.65
N LEU A 29 16.26 1.21 -13.82
CA LEU A 29 15.46 0.08 -13.36
C LEU A 29 14.76 -0.64 -14.52
N LYS A 30 14.13 0.09 -15.44
CA LYS A 30 13.46 -0.50 -16.61
C LYS A 30 14.42 -1.30 -17.48
N ASP A 31 15.61 -0.77 -17.71
CA ASP A 31 16.65 -1.45 -18.49
C ASP A 31 17.11 -2.75 -17.82
N ARG A 32 17.22 -2.75 -16.49
CA ARG A 32 17.70 -3.89 -15.72
C ARG A 32 16.62 -4.90 -15.34
N MET A 33 15.34 -4.54 -15.27
CA MET A 33 14.30 -5.44 -14.76
C MET A 33 13.83 -6.48 -15.78
N SER A 34 14.01 -6.23 -17.08
CA SER A 34 13.58 -7.14 -18.15
C SER A 34 14.22 -8.52 -17.98
N ASN A 35 13.40 -9.58 -17.94
CA ASN A 35 13.81 -10.97 -17.68
C ASN A 35 14.52 -11.20 -16.33
N ASN A 36 14.33 -10.29 -15.37
CA ASN A 36 14.86 -10.43 -14.02
C ASN A 36 13.71 -10.46 -12.99
N ILE A 37 14.09 -10.66 -11.74
CA ILE A 37 13.16 -10.92 -10.64
C ILE A 37 13.32 -9.82 -9.61
N LEU A 38 12.22 -9.16 -9.28
CA LEU A 38 12.16 -8.17 -8.22
C LEU A 38 11.83 -8.88 -6.92
N VAL A 39 12.67 -8.70 -5.90
CA VAL A 39 12.50 -9.29 -4.58
C VAL A 39 12.39 -8.15 -3.58
N ALA A 40 11.17 -7.79 -3.20
CA ALA A 40 10.94 -6.85 -2.12
C ALA A 40 11.19 -7.51 -0.77
N PHE A 41 11.91 -6.80 0.09
CA PHE A 41 12.36 -7.28 1.38
C PHE A 41 12.00 -6.24 2.45
N ASP A 42 11.27 -6.67 3.47
CA ASP A 42 10.87 -5.82 4.60
C ASP A 42 10.99 -6.58 5.93
N MET A 43 11.12 -5.87 7.05
CA MET A 43 11.29 -6.48 8.37
C MET A 43 10.51 -5.75 9.47
N GLU A 44 9.84 -6.52 10.32
CA GLU A 44 9.27 -6.04 11.57
C GLU A 44 10.22 -6.38 12.73
N ALA A 45 10.86 -5.33 13.25
CA ALA A 45 11.81 -5.45 14.35
C ALA A 45 11.42 -4.55 15.54
N SER A 46 11.58 -5.10 16.73
CA SER A 46 11.73 -4.32 17.95
C SER A 46 13.18 -3.82 18.06
N PRO A 47 13.52 -2.89 18.98
CA PRO A 47 14.90 -2.47 19.17
C PRO A 47 15.86 -3.60 19.53
N GLN A 48 15.36 -4.74 20.03
CA GLN A 48 16.16 -5.85 20.52
C GLN A 48 16.15 -7.08 19.61
N THR A 49 15.08 -7.30 18.84
CA THR A 49 14.88 -8.54 18.08
C THR A 49 14.03 -8.32 16.84
N ILE A 50 14.30 -9.12 15.80
CA ILE A 50 13.40 -9.25 14.65
C ILE A 50 12.28 -10.21 15.02
N SER A 51 11.05 -9.86 14.63
CA SER A 51 9.88 -10.69 14.85
C SER A 51 9.28 -11.25 13.57
N GLU A 52 9.42 -10.56 12.44
CA GLU A 52 8.90 -10.99 11.15
C GLU A 52 9.83 -10.49 10.04
N ILE A 53 10.06 -11.32 9.03
CA ILE A 53 10.69 -10.93 7.78
C ILE A 53 9.69 -11.19 6.65
N GLY A 54 9.57 -10.23 5.75
CA GLY A 54 8.67 -10.27 4.61
C GLY A 54 9.45 -10.32 3.30
N LEU A 55 9.05 -11.23 2.42
CA LEU A 55 9.50 -11.26 1.04
C LEU A 55 8.29 -11.15 0.13
N ALA A 56 8.42 -10.39 -0.96
CA ALA A 56 7.51 -10.45 -2.10
C ALA A 56 8.33 -10.57 -3.38
N ILE A 57 8.03 -11.57 -4.19
CA ILE A 57 8.81 -11.98 -5.35
C ILE A 57 7.94 -11.80 -6.59
N LEU A 58 8.45 -11.03 -7.55
CA LEU A 58 7.78 -10.73 -8.81
C LEU A 58 8.72 -11.02 -9.99
N ILE A 59 8.30 -11.95 -10.85
CA ILE A 59 9.00 -12.29 -12.09
C ILE A 59 8.48 -11.34 -13.18
N VAL A 60 9.33 -10.40 -13.65
CA VAL A 60 8.88 -9.29 -14.50
C VAL A 60 8.66 -9.71 -15.96
N GLY A 61 9.33 -10.77 -16.44
CA GLY A 61 9.26 -11.18 -17.84
C GLY A 61 9.69 -10.05 -18.79
N GLU A 62 9.03 -9.91 -19.95
CA GLU A 62 9.32 -8.86 -20.94
C GLU A 62 8.52 -7.56 -20.71
N ASN A 63 7.51 -7.57 -19.84
CA ASN A 63 6.59 -6.46 -19.67
C ASN A 63 6.79 -5.75 -18.34
N THR A 64 6.49 -4.46 -18.28
CA THR A 64 6.43 -3.73 -17.03
C THR A 64 5.36 -4.33 -16.11
N PRO A 65 5.62 -4.45 -14.79
CA PRO A 65 4.60 -4.86 -13.82
C PRO A 65 3.32 -4.05 -13.95
N ARG A 66 2.18 -4.72 -13.93
CA ARG A 66 0.87 -4.08 -14.06
C ARG A 66 0.52 -3.37 -12.76
N PHE A 67 0.46 -2.05 -12.80
CA PHE A 67 -0.09 -1.28 -11.69
C PHE A 67 -1.59 -1.56 -11.49
N CYS A 68 -1.98 -1.79 -10.24
CA CYS A 68 -3.37 -1.92 -9.83
C CYS A 68 -3.65 -1.03 -8.62
N ILE A 69 -4.78 -0.34 -8.65
CA ILE A 69 -5.24 0.51 -7.54
C ILE A 69 -5.48 -0.32 -6.28
N ARG A 70 -6.09 -1.51 -6.38
CA ARG A 70 -6.30 -2.39 -5.22
C ARG A 70 -5.08 -3.29 -5.01
N ARG A 71 -4.52 -3.29 -3.80
CA ARG A 71 -3.33 -4.10 -3.46
C ARG A 71 -3.52 -5.61 -3.66
N CYS A 72 -4.68 -6.18 -3.28
CA CYS A 72 -4.94 -7.61 -3.51
C CYS A 72 -4.95 -7.95 -5.00
N ARG A 73 -5.57 -7.11 -5.81
CA ARG A 73 -5.57 -7.25 -7.27
C ARG A 73 -4.17 -7.12 -7.86
N PHE A 74 -3.33 -6.22 -7.34
CA PHE A 74 -1.93 -6.14 -7.73
C PHE A 74 -1.20 -7.47 -7.49
N PHE A 75 -1.39 -8.06 -6.30
CA PHE A 75 -0.81 -9.34 -5.93
C PHE A 75 -1.26 -10.46 -6.89
N ASP A 76 -2.56 -10.58 -7.12
CA ASP A 76 -3.13 -11.62 -7.98
C ASP A 76 -2.78 -11.45 -9.47
N GLU A 77 -2.89 -10.24 -10.02
CA GLU A 77 -2.70 -10.01 -11.47
C GLU A 77 -1.24 -9.97 -11.92
N ASN A 78 -0.29 -9.84 -10.99
CA ASN A 78 1.14 -9.90 -11.27
C ASN A 78 1.77 -11.22 -10.80
N ASP A 79 0.96 -12.20 -10.36
CA ASP A 79 1.42 -13.48 -9.83
C ASP A 79 2.52 -13.32 -8.76
N VAL A 80 2.35 -12.33 -7.87
CA VAL A 80 3.34 -12.05 -6.82
C VAL A 80 3.34 -13.20 -5.82
N GLN A 81 4.52 -13.73 -5.52
CA GLN A 81 4.69 -14.73 -4.47
C GLN A 81 5.18 -14.04 -3.20
N ALA A 82 4.42 -14.13 -2.12
CA ALA A 82 4.80 -13.54 -0.83
C ALA A 82 5.15 -14.62 0.19
N PHE A 83 6.11 -14.31 1.06
CA PHE A 83 6.55 -15.18 2.14
C PHE A 83 6.70 -14.37 3.42
N THR A 84 6.12 -14.87 4.50
CA THR A 84 6.31 -14.36 5.86
C THR A 84 7.18 -15.34 6.63
N ILE A 85 8.33 -14.90 7.12
CA ILE A 85 9.16 -15.69 8.03
C ILE A 85 8.93 -15.16 9.44
N GLU A 86 8.19 -15.91 10.25
CA GLU A 86 7.92 -15.55 11.64
C GLU A 86 8.95 -16.14 12.58
N ILE A 87 9.62 -15.26 13.34
CA ILE A 87 10.61 -15.64 14.34
C ILE A 87 9.87 -15.77 15.68
N HIS A 88 9.71 -17.01 16.12
CA HIS A 88 8.84 -17.48 17.21
C HIS A 88 7.34 -17.49 16.89
N GLU A 89 6.70 -18.60 17.24
CA GLU A 89 5.25 -18.76 17.18
C GLU A 89 4.60 -17.83 18.21
N ARG A 90 4.12 -16.66 17.76
CA ARG A 90 3.21 -15.88 18.58
C ARG A 90 1.91 -16.69 18.68
N ASN A 91 1.40 -16.91 19.89
CA ASN A 91 0.05 -17.45 20.11
C ASN A 91 -0.99 -16.53 19.43
N LYS A 92 -1.28 -16.75 18.14
CA LYS A 92 -2.02 -15.82 17.29
C LYS A 92 -3.09 -16.56 16.47
N LYS A 93 -4.10 -17.07 17.18
CA LYS A 93 -5.26 -17.78 16.60
C LYS A 93 -6.19 -16.94 15.69
N GLU A 94 -5.91 -15.65 15.45
CA GLU A 94 -6.84 -14.75 14.72
C GLU A 94 -6.24 -14.02 13.50
N HIS A 95 -4.99 -14.30 13.12
CA HIS A 95 -4.25 -13.40 12.20
C HIS A 95 -4.03 -13.91 10.77
N GLU A 96 -4.36 -15.17 10.48
CA GLU A 96 -4.10 -15.78 9.16
C GLU A 96 -4.85 -15.07 8.01
N PHE A 97 -6.07 -14.55 8.25
CA PHE A 97 -6.95 -14.05 7.18
C PHE A 97 -6.48 -12.78 6.45
N LYS A 98 -5.39 -12.14 6.87
CA LYS A 98 -4.94 -10.85 6.28
C LYS A 98 -3.53 -10.90 5.69
N ARG A 99 -2.86 -12.05 5.70
CA ARG A 99 -1.51 -12.20 5.15
C ARG A 99 -1.57 -12.66 3.70
N HIS A 100 -0.75 -12.05 2.87
CA HIS A 100 -0.49 -12.56 1.53
C HIS A 100 0.58 -13.63 1.59
N GLY A 101 0.35 -14.75 0.91
CA GLY A 101 1.37 -15.78 0.67
C GLY A 101 1.59 -16.78 1.81
N GLU A 102 2.74 -17.45 1.75
CA GLU A 102 3.11 -18.56 2.65
C GLU A 102 3.71 -18.03 3.96
N THR A 103 3.44 -18.69 5.09
CA THR A 103 4.09 -18.41 6.37
C THR A 103 5.05 -19.55 6.74
N ILE A 104 6.31 -19.20 6.98
CA ILE A 104 7.37 -20.09 7.44
C ILE A 104 7.70 -19.72 8.89
N TYR A 105 7.62 -20.71 9.77
CA TYR A 105 7.96 -20.53 11.18
C TYR A 105 9.40 -20.95 11.42
N VAL A 106 10.15 -20.08 12.08
CA VAL A 106 11.52 -20.38 12.54
C VAL A 106 11.61 -20.21 14.05
N GLU A 107 12.42 -21.05 14.69
CA GLU A 107 12.52 -21.11 16.15
C GLU A 107 13.27 -19.91 16.73
N ASN A 108 14.18 -19.31 15.94
CA ASN A 108 15.01 -18.20 16.36
C ASN A 108 15.58 -17.45 15.14
N GLU A 109 16.18 -16.30 15.40
CA GLU A 109 16.72 -15.43 14.35
C GLU A 109 17.82 -16.09 13.52
N LEU A 110 18.58 -17.07 14.07
CA LEU A 110 19.67 -17.79 13.37
C LEU A 110 19.17 -18.75 12.26
N GLN A 111 17.87 -19.05 12.25
CA GLN A 111 17.23 -19.87 11.22
C GLN A 111 16.59 -19.04 10.11
N ALA A 112 16.43 -17.72 10.30
CA ALA A 112 15.77 -16.85 9.35
C ALA A 112 16.56 -16.72 8.03
N GLY A 113 17.88 -16.56 8.09
CA GLY A 113 18.73 -16.48 6.90
C GLY A 113 18.66 -17.72 6.02
N PRO A 114 18.89 -18.94 6.55
CA PRO A 114 18.73 -20.18 5.79
C PRO A 114 17.33 -20.37 5.19
N ALA A 115 16.26 -19.92 5.87
CA ALA A 115 14.91 -19.96 5.33
C ALA A 115 14.76 -19.02 4.11
N ILE A 116 15.33 -17.81 4.18
CA ILE A 116 15.37 -16.88 3.04
C ILE A 116 16.18 -17.49 1.89
N GLU A 117 17.38 -18.02 2.15
CA GLU A 117 18.23 -18.64 1.13
C GLU A 117 17.47 -19.74 0.38
N LYS A 118 16.76 -20.61 1.11
CA LYS A 118 15.93 -21.66 0.50
C LYS A 118 14.90 -21.09 -0.46
N ILE A 119 14.18 -20.04 -0.06
CA ILE A 119 13.22 -19.36 -0.94
C ILE A 119 13.94 -18.81 -2.18
N LEU A 120 15.01 -18.04 -2.00
CA LEU A 120 15.72 -17.39 -3.12
C LEU A 120 16.34 -18.40 -4.10
N MET A 121 16.78 -19.56 -3.60
CA MET A 121 17.32 -20.64 -4.43
C MET A 121 16.31 -21.19 -5.43
N ASP A 122 15.01 -21.16 -5.12
CA ASP A 122 13.96 -21.63 -6.03
C ASP A 122 13.78 -20.69 -7.23
N PHE A 123 14.20 -19.42 -7.10
CA PHE A 123 14.06 -18.39 -8.14
C PHE A 123 15.37 -18.07 -8.88
N GLN A 124 16.54 -18.42 -8.33
CA GLN A 124 17.84 -18.03 -8.89
C GLN A 124 18.08 -18.50 -10.34
N ASN A 125 17.45 -19.60 -10.74
CA ASN A 125 17.58 -20.17 -12.09
C ASN A 125 16.65 -19.52 -13.12
N LEU A 126 15.69 -18.70 -12.67
CA LEU A 126 14.70 -18.06 -13.52
C LEU A 126 15.16 -16.67 -14.01
N GLY A 127 16.15 -16.07 -13.35
CA GLY A 127 16.68 -14.75 -13.70
C GLY A 127 17.57 -14.20 -12.60
N LYS A 128 18.16 -13.01 -12.82
CA LYS A 128 18.91 -12.34 -11.77
C LYS A 128 17.93 -11.72 -10.77
N LEU A 129 18.27 -11.79 -9.49
CA LEU A 129 17.47 -11.17 -8.44
C LEU A 129 17.91 -9.71 -8.24
N ILE A 130 16.93 -8.82 -8.09
CA ILE A 130 17.12 -7.41 -7.75
C ILE A 130 16.44 -7.19 -6.40
N LEU A 131 17.22 -6.76 -5.40
CA LEU A 131 16.70 -6.42 -4.09
C LEU A 131 15.91 -5.12 -4.16
N VAL A 132 14.65 -5.15 -3.73
CA VAL A 132 13.76 -3.99 -3.65
C VAL A 132 13.42 -3.76 -2.19
N GLY A 133 13.26 -2.51 -1.79
CA GLY A 133 12.60 -2.19 -0.52
C GLY A 133 12.45 -0.70 -0.32
N TYR A 134 11.83 -0.31 0.79
CA TYR A 134 11.49 1.07 1.08
C TYR A 134 12.25 1.58 2.33
N ASP A 135 13.24 2.47 2.16
CA ASP A 135 14.20 2.84 3.22
C ASP A 135 14.97 1.62 3.75
N LEU A 136 15.65 0.90 2.83
CA LEU A 136 16.35 -0.40 3.03
C LEU A 136 17.47 -0.39 4.09
N GLN A 137 17.62 0.69 4.87
CA GLN A 137 18.68 0.86 5.85
C GLN A 137 18.73 -0.27 6.88
N ARG A 138 17.57 -0.70 7.38
CA ARG A 138 17.50 -1.70 8.45
C ARG A 138 17.81 -3.08 7.89
N GLU A 139 17.29 -3.36 6.72
CA GLU A 139 17.39 -4.61 5.96
C GLU A 139 18.84 -4.84 5.56
N PHE A 140 19.50 -3.83 4.98
CA PHE A 140 20.93 -3.90 4.68
C PHE A 140 21.78 -4.08 5.92
N LYS A 141 21.49 -3.35 7.00
CA LYS A 141 22.22 -3.50 8.25
C LYS A 141 22.10 -4.93 8.77
N TRP A 142 20.89 -5.49 8.74
CA TRP A 142 20.65 -6.85 9.19
C TRP A 142 21.37 -7.89 8.33
N ILE A 143 21.25 -7.81 7.00
CA ILE A 143 21.99 -8.67 6.06
C ILE A 143 23.49 -8.57 6.35
N SER A 144 24.00 -7.35 6.50
CA SER A 144 25.43 -7.10 6.75
C SER A 144 25.94 -7.71 8.05
N GLU A 145 25.14 -7.69 9.11
CA GLU A 145 25.59 -8.07 10.46
C GLU A 145 25.34 -9.54 10.75
N HIS A 146 24.26 -10.12 10.20
CA HIS A 146 23.78 -11.45 10.57
C HIS A 146 23.90 -12.46 9.43
N TYR A 147 23.68 -12.03 8.18
CA TYR A 147 23.58 -12.93 7.02
C TYR A 147 24.23 -12.39 5.76
N PRO A 148 25.56 -12.18 5.78
CA PRO A 148 26.28 -11.58 4.66
C PRO A 148 26.19 -12.40 3.37
N SER A 149 25.93 -13.71 3.45
CA SER A 149 25.73 -14.60 2.30
C SER A 149 24.52 -14.21 1.44
N LEU A 150 23.46 -13.66 2.05
CA LEU A 150 22.25 -13.24 1.33
C LEU A 150 22.55 -12.17 0.27
N ALA A 151 23.56 -11.34 0.50
CA ALA A 151 23.99 -10.32 -0.45
C ALA A 151 24.37 -10.91 -1.82
N SER A 152 24.89 -12.15 -1.84
CA SER A 152 25.37 -12.79 -3.06
C SER A 152 24.26 -13.27 -4.01
N TYR A 153 23.01 -13.36 -3.53
CA TYR A 153 21.86 -13.72 -4.34
C TYR A 153 21.37 -12.57 -5.22
N PHE A 154 21.68 -11.33 -4.83
CA PHE A 154 21.20 -10.13 -5.51
C PHE A 154 22.28 -9.56 -6.43
N SER A 155 21.87 -9.21 -7.64
CA SER A 155 22.73 -8.63 -8.67
C SER A 155 22.72 -7.10 -8.70
N ALA A 156 21.66 -6.52 -8.13
CA ALA A 156 21.42 -5.09 -8.03
C ALA A 156 20.44 -4.82 -6.88
N TRP A 157 20.28 -3.56 -6.49
CA TRP A 157 19.27 -3.17 -5.53
C TRP A 157 18.70 -1.78 -5.81
N VAL A 158 17.49 -1.53 -5.32
CA VAL A 158 16.78 -0.26 -5.48
C VAL A 158 16.06 0.11 -4.19
N ASP A 159 16.18 1.37 -3.76
CA ASP A 159 15.39 1.93 -2.67
C ASP A 159 14.21 2.71 -3.25
N VAL A 160 13.01 2.17 -3.08
CA VAL A 160 11.77 2.75 -3.60
C VAL A 160 11.50 4.12 -2.99
N GLN A 161 11.91 4.36 -1.73
CA GLN A 161 11.71 5.67 -1.10
C GLN A 161 12.51 6.76 -1.81
N GLU A 162 13.70 6.47 -2.29
CA GLU A 162 14.52 7.43 -3.03
C GLU A 162 13.88 7.78 -4.38
N LEU A 163 13.33 6.78 -5.10
CA LEU A 163 12.59 6.99 -6.34
C LEU A 163 11.33 7.85 -6.11
N VAL A 164 10.56 7.53 -5.06
CA VAL A 164 9.40 8.33 -4.63
C VAL A 164 9.81 9.76 -4.32
N THR A 165 10.91 9.94 -3.57
CA THR A 165 11.42 11.25 -3.17
C THR A 165 11.84 12.08 -4.39
N ALA A 166 12.48 11.46 -5.38
CA ALA A 166 12.85 12.12 -6.63
C ALA A 166 11.62 12.61 -7.41
N GLN A 167 10.55 11.80 -7.48
CA GLN A 167 9.30 12.19 -8.14
C GLN A 167 8.53 13.29 -7.39
N CYS A 168 8.71 13.36 -6.07
CA CYS A 168 8.07 14.33 -5.18
C CYS A 168 8.92 15.59 -4.93
N GLU A 169 9.80 15.96 -5.87
CA GLU A 169 10.65 17.16 -5.78
C GLU A 169 11.48 17.25 -4.48
N GLY A 170 11.92 16.10 -3.96
CA GLY A 170 12.70 16.01 -2.73
C GLY A 170 11.88 15.82 -1.44
N VAL A 171 10.54 15.80 -1.52
CA VAL A 171 9.70 15.47 -0.37
C VAL A 171 9.76 13.98 -0.09
N ARG A 172 10.29 13.62 1.08
CA ARG A 172 10.38 12.22 1.54
C ARG A 172 9.04 11.77 2.12
N LEU A 173 8.44 10.75 1.50
CA LEU A 173 7.25 10.08 2.01
C LEU A 173 7.62 8.77 2.73
N GLY A 174 6.85 8.41 3.76
CA GLY A 174 6.83 7.03 4.26
C GLY A 174 6.03 6.12 3.31
N LEU A 175 6.17 4.80 3.44
CA LEU A 175 5.46 3.84 2.59
C LEU A 175 3.95 4.08 2.56
N THR A 176 3.33 4.36 3.71
CA THR A 176 1.90 4.72 3.79
C THR A 176 1.56 5.91 2.88
N GLY A 177 2.37 6.97 2.93
CA GLY A 177 2.16 8.17 2.14
C GLY A 177 2.38 7.92 0.64
N ALA A 178 3.33 7.05 0.27
CA ALA A 178 3.54 6.65 -1.13
C ALA A 178 2.36 5.82 -1.67
N VAL A 179 1.89 4.84 -0.90
CA VAL A 179 0.70 4.03 -1.22
C VAL A 179 -0.52 4.93 -1.42
N GLN A 180 -0.78 5.84 -0.48
CA GLN A 180 -1.87 6.82 -0.57
C GLN A 180 -1.68 7.79 -1.74
N GLY A 181 -0.47 8.30 -1.97
CA GLY A 181 -0.16 9.25 -3.03
C GLY A 181 -0.31 8.66 -4.44
N LEU A 182 -0.17 7.35 -4.59
CA LEU A 182 -0.48 6.62 -5.81
C LEU A 182 -1.96 6.19 -5.91
N GLY A 183 -2.77 6.50 -4.90
CA GLY A 183 -4.17 6.10 -4.83
C GLY A 183 -4.36 4.60 -4.57
N ILE A 184 -3.36 3.88 -4.07
CA ILE A 184 -3.47 2.44 -3.81
C ILE A 184 -4.43 2.22 -2.63
N ILE A 185 -5.52 1.50 -2.89
CA ILE A 185 -6.50 1.09 -1.90
C ILE A 185 -5.94 -0.11 -1.14
N ASP A 186 -5.72 0.11 0.16
CA ASP A 186 -5.20 -0.87 1.10
C ASP A 186 -6.00 -0.83 2.41
N ASN A 187 -6.41 -2.00 2.90
CA ASN A 187 -7.29 -2.15 4.06
C ASN A 187 -6.58 -1.91 5.41
N ARG A 188 -5.51 -1.12 5.43
CA ARG A 188 -4.62 -0.90 6.59
C ARG A 188 -5.35 -0.30 7.79
N HIS A 189 -6.41 0.48 7.54
CA HIS A 189 -7.26 1.09 8.58
C HIS A 189 -7.90 0.06 9.52
N ASN A 190 -8.07 -1.18 9.06
CA ASN A 190 -8.75 -2.23 9.81
C ASN A 190 -7.78 -3.13 10.62
N SER A 191 -6.47 -2.85 10.62
CA SER A 191 -5.50 -3.62 11.40
C SER A 191 -4.42 -2.73 11.98
N GLN A 192 -4.35 -2.66 13.31
CA GLN A 192 -3.24 -2.01 14.03
C GLN A 192 -1.91 -2.78 13.91
N GLN A 193 -1.92 -3.99 13.34
CA GLN A 193 -0.73 -4.81 13.19
C GLN A 193 -0.20 -4.73 11.76
N HIS A 194 1.07 -4.38 11.66
CA HIS A 194 1.85 -4.49 10.45
C HIS A 194 2.22 -5.95 10.17
N SER A 195 2.48 -6.25 8.91
CA SER A 195 3.03 -7.54 8.47
C SER A 195 4.06 -7.23 7.39
N ALA A 196 5.25 -7.78 7.58
CA ALA A 196 6.40 -7.46 6.75
C ALA A 196 6.17 -7.90 5.30
N ALA A 197 5.58 -9.09 5.08
CA ALA A 197 5.30 -9.57 3.72
C ALA A 197 4.27 -8.68 3.01
N ASN A 198 3.27 -8.19 3.75
CA ASN A 198 2.29 -7.26 3.23
C ASN A 198 2.90 -5.90 2.85
N ASP A 199 3.89 -5.43 3.62
CA ASP A 199 4.64 -4.21 3.33
C ASP A 199 5.59 -4.41 2.14
N ALA A 200 6.26 -5.56 2.02
CA ALA A 200 7.02 -5.94 0.82
C ALA A 200 6.14 -5.96 -0.46
N VAL A 201 4.90 -6.47 -0.39
CA VAL A 201 3.95 -6.39 -1.52
C VAL A 201 3.59 -4.95 -1.86
N ARG A 202 3.47 -4.06 -0.86
CA ARG A 202 3.21 -2.64 -1.10
C ARG A 202 4.40 -1.96 -1.77
N ASP A 203 5.63 -2.32 -1.42
CA ASP A 203 6.83 -1.79 -2.07
C ASP A 203 6.82 -2.09 -3.57
N LEU A 204 6.51 -3.34 -3.95
CA LEU A 204 6.35 -3.72 -5.36
C LEU A 204 5.18 -2.98 -6.02
N ALA A 205 4.05 -2.81 -5.33
CA ALA A 205 2.90 -2.11 -5.88
C ALA A 205 3.18 -0.62 -6.12
N VAL A 206 3.89 0.03 -5.19
CA VAL A 206 4.38 1.40 -5.34
C VAL A 206 5.31 1.47 -6.53
N LEU A 207 6.32 0.59 -6.60
CA LEU A 207 7.28 0.55 -7.70
C LEU A 207 6.61 0.37 -9.06
N ALA A 208 5.62 -0.52 -9.17
CA ALA A 208 4.83 -0.71 -10.38
C ALA A 208 4.07 0.57 -10.79
N GLY A 209 3.54 1.32 -9.83
CA GLY A 209 2.93 2.63 -10.07
C GLY A 209 3.92 3.65 -10.63
N LEU A 210 5.12 3.73 -10.06
CA LEU A 210 6.20 4.61 -10.56
C LEU A 210 6.61 4.23 -11.98
N LEU A 211 6.84 2.93 -12.24
CA LEU A 211 7.23 2.39 -13.54
C LEU A 211 6.15 2.62 -14.62
N SER A 212 4.88 2.63 -14.21
CA SER A 212 3.73 2.94 -15.07
C SER A 212 3.57 4.45 -15.33
N GLY A 213 4.44 5.30 -14.78
CA GLY A 213 4.38 6.75 -14.95
C GLY A 213 3.24 7.43 -14.19
N ILE A 214 2.64 6.75 -13.19
CA ILE A 214 1.62 7.35 -12.34
C ILE A 214 2.27 8.43 -11.48
N LYS A 215 1.69 9.63 -11.48
CA LYS A 215 2.19 10.74 -10.67
C LYS A 215 1.74 10.58 -9.22
N LEU A 216 2.68 10.59 -8.29
CA LEU A 216 2.41 10.72 -6.87
C LEU A 216 1.72 12.06 -6.60
N ILE A 217 0.50 12.01 -6.09
CA ILE A 217 -0.22 13.19 -5.67
C ILE A 217 0.25 13.52 -4.25
N THR A 218 1.20 14.44 -4.15
CA THR A 218 1.76 14.94 -2.88
C THR A 218 0.88 15.99 -2.20
N THR A 219 -0.36 16.21 -2.70
CA THR A 219 -1.22 17.29 -2.19
C THR A 219 -1.24 17.25 -0.68
N PRO A 220 -1.05 18.42 -0.01
CA PRO A 220 -0.95 18.51 1.43
C PRO A 220 -2.15 17.76 1.97
N GLN A 221 -1.84 16.69 2.71
CA GLN A 221 -2.74 15.80 3.41
C GLN A 221 -4.16 16.34 3.32
N CYS A 222 -5.01 15.68 2.53
CA CYS A 222 -6.38 15.77 2.95
C CYS A 222 -6.39 15.34 4.41
N LYS A 223 -6.83 16.26 5.27
CA LYS A 223 -6.78 16.08 6.72
C LYS A 223 -7.14 14.62 6.98
N ASP A 224 -6.33 13.91 7.76
CA ASP A 224 -6.63 12.53 8.17
C ASP A 224 -8.04 12.40 8.79
N GLN A 225 -8.66 13.55 9.13
CA GLN A 225 -10.08 13.70 9.35
C GLN A 225 -10.83 13.99 8.05
N VAL A 226 -11.50 12.94 7.55
CA VAL A 226 -12.71 13.11 6.76
C VAL A 226 -13.71 13.95 7.58
N ASP A 227 -14.13 15.10 7.05
CA ASP A 227 -15.06 15.96 7.76
C ASP A 227 -16.40 15.23 7.95
N GLY A 228 -16.78 14.98 9.21
CA GLY A 228 -17.99 14.26 9.58
C GLY A 228 -19.15 15.21 9.89
N TYR A 229 -20.27 15.05 9.18
CA TYR A 229 -21.46 15.89 9.35
C TYR A 229 -22.64 15.06 9.89
N SER A 230 -23.01 15.30 11.16
CA SER A 230 -24.21 14.69 11.78
C SER A 230 -25.52 15.32 11.29
N SER A 231 -25.43 16.48 10.66
CA SER A 231 -26.52 17.13 9.94
C SER A 231 -25.94 17.70 8.65
N LEU A 232 -26.57 17.37 7.51
CA LEU A 232 -26.14 17.97 6.25
C LEU A 232 -26.55 19.46 6.28
N PRO A 233 -25.63 20.39 5.99
CA PRO A 233 -25.97 21.79 5.90
C PRO A 233 -27.14 21.99 4.92
N PRO A 234 -28.03 22.97 5.16
CA PRO A 234 -29.09 23.27 4.22
C PRO A 234 -28.48 23.61 2.85
N VAL A 235 -29.12 23.17 1.77
CA VAL A 235 -28.64 23.38 0.38
C VAL A 235 -28.25 24.83 0.10
N LYS A 236 -28.91 25.79 0.76
CA LYS A 236 -28.65 27.25 0.68
C LYS A 236 -27.48 27.76 1.53
N ALA A 237 -27.08 27.04 2.59
CA ALA A 237 -25.90 27.36 3.41
C ALA A 237 -24.59 26.86 2.77
N PHE A 238 -24.69 25.91 1.83
CA PHE A 238 -23.60 25.49 0.97
C PHE A 238 -23.32 26.50 -0.17
N ARG A 239 -23.17 27.80 0.13
CA ARG A 239 -22.60 28.73 -0.89
C ARG A 239 -21.19 28.30 -1.34
N ASP A 240 -20.58 27.41 -0.57
CA ASP A 240 -19.33 26.71 -0.84
C ASP A 240 -19.50 25.35 -1.56
N TRP A 241 -20.54 25.11 -2.36
CA TRP A 241 -20.59 23.93 -3.26
C TRP A 241 -19.33 23.81 -4.13
N ALA A 242 -18.69 24.94 -4.45
CA ALA A 242 -17.37 25.00 -5.08
C ALA A 242 -16.28 24.24 -4.31
N GLN A 243 -16.43 24.05 -2.99
CA GLN A 243 -15.47 23.32 -2.17
C GLN A 243 -15.67 21.80 -2.24
N CYS A 244 -16.88 21.28 -2.52
CA CYS A 244 -17.16 19.84 -2.62
C CYS A 244 -17.86 19.48 -3.93
N PRO A 245 -17.25 19.78 -5.09
CA PRO A 245 -17.89 19.62 -6.41
C PRO A 245 -18.11 18.14 -6.78
N PHE A 246 -17.38 17.22 -6.14
CA PHE A 246 -17.47 15.79 -6.39
C PHE A 246 -18.19 15.14 -5.22
N SER A 247 -19.51 15.01 -5.29
CA SER A 247 -20.29 14.42 -4.19
C SER A 247 -21.48 13.58 -4.66
N VAL A 248 -21.87 12.64 -3.81
CA VAL A 248 -23.00 11.72 -4.02
C VAL A 248 -23.87 11.65 -2.79
N ARG A 249 -25.11 11.22 -3.02
CA ARG A 249 -25.99 10.68 -2.00
C ARG A 249 -26.21 9.21 -2.26
N LEU A 250 -26.24 8.43 -1.19
CA LEU A 250 -26.76 7.08 -1.22
C LEU A 250 -28.18 7.09 -0.64
N ALA A 251 -29.05 6.36 -1.31
CA ALA A 251 -30.40 6.02 -0.86
C ALA A 251 -30.64 4.54 -1.17
N THR A 252 -31.65 3.91 -0.59
CA THR A 252 -32.07 2.58 -1.07
C THR A 252 -32.91 2.75 -2.35
N THR A 253 -32.88 1.73 -3.22
CA THR A 253 -33.67 1.74 -4.47
C THR A 253 -35.18 1.77 -4.22
N ASP A 254 -35.63 1.17 -3.12
CA ASP A 254 -37.03 1.13 -2.68
C ASP A 254 -37.50 2.43 -1.98
N GLY A 255 -36.59 3.40 -1.78
CA GLY A 255 -36.87 4.64 -1.04
C GLY A 255 -37.03 4.45 0.46
N GLY A 256 -36.79 3.25 0.97
CA GLY A 256 -36.74 2.93 2.39
C GLY A 256 -35.60 3.65 3.15
N PRO A 257 -35.61 3.59 4.48
CA PRO A 257 -34.55 4.18 5.29
C PRO A 257 -33.26 3.36 5.17
N LEU A 258 -32.13 4.06 5.03
CA LEU A 258 -30.81 3.50 5.28
C LEU A 258 -30.57 3.22 6.75
N LEU A 259 -29.56 2.39 7.02
CA LEU A 259 -29.04 2.19 8.35
C LEU A 259 -28.56 3.51 8.97
N GLN A 260 -28.83 3.66 10.25
CA GLN A 260 -28.29 4.76 11.04
C GLN A 260 -26.82 4.46 11.36
N ILE A 261 -25.93 4.96 10.50
CA ILE A 261 -24.49 4.89 10.66
C ILE A 261 -23.96 6.27 11.03
N SER A 262 -23.01 6.34 11.97
CA SER A 262 -22.34 7.58 12.34
C SER A 262 -21.47 8.07 11.16
N PRO A 263 -21.23 9.39 11.00
CA PRO A 263 -20.31 9.87 9.97
C PRO A 263 -18.93 9.20 10.04
N ARG A 264 -18.42 8.95 11.26
CA ARG A 264 -17.16 8.22 11.45
C ARG A 264 -17.20 6.82 10.85
N ASN A 265 -18.20 6.02 11.18
CA ASN A 265 -18.33 4.66 10.66
C ASN A 265 -18.58 4.66 9.15
N LEU A 266 -19.23 5.70 8.61
CA LEU A 266 -19.42 5.89 7.17
C LEU A 266 -18.10 6.22 6.46
N ALA A 267 -17.25 7.06 7.08
CA ALA A 267 -15.90 7.33 6.59
C ALA A 267 -15.04 6.07 6.62
N GLU A 268 -15.12 5.28 7.68
CA GLU A 268 -14.41 4.00 7.82
C GLU A 268 -14.89 2.97 6.77
N LEU A 269 -16.22 2.86 6.56
CA LEU A 269 -16.81 1.94 5.57
C LEU A 269 -16.32 2.21 4.14
N PHE A 270 -16.08 3.47 3.81
CA PHE A 270 -15.65 3.92 2.49
C PHE A 270 -14.22 4.48 2.47
N ALA A 271 -13.42 4.10 3.48
CA ALA A 271 -12.00 4.45 3.60
C ALA A 271 -11.22 3.75 2.48
N GLY A 272 -11.06 4.45 1.36
CA GLY A 272 -10.43 3.92 0.15
C GLY A 272 -10.76 4.76 -1.08
N TYR A 273 -11.90 5.44 -1.07
CA TYR A 273 -12.33 6.25 -2.22
C TYR A 273 -11.85 7.71 -2.17
N GLY A 274 -10.89 8.09 -1.32
CA GLY A 274 -10.43 9.49 -1.24
C GLY A 274 -11.52 10.47 -0.77
N LEU A 275 -12.20 10.12 0.33
CA LEU A 275 -13.28 10.91 0.91
C LEU A 275 -12.76 12.22 1.48
N LYS A 276 -13.39 13.32 1.08
CA LYS A 276 -13.24 14.64 1.68
C LYS A 276 -14.11 14.83 2.90
N ALA A 277 -15.35 14.41 2.79
CA ALA A 277 -16.34 14.58 3.83
C ALA A 277 -17.39 13.50 3.72
N VAL A 278 -18.02 13.20 4.85
CA VAL A 278 -19.17 12.32 4.90
C VAL A 278 -20.22 12.88 5.82
N GLY A 279 -21.48 12.61 5.50
CA GLY A 279 -22.59 13.02 6.33
C GLY A 279 -23.68 11.97 6.36
N SER A 280 -24.30 11.85 7.51
CA SER A 280 -25.47 11.01 7.73
C SER A 280 -26.57 11.94 8.22
N ASN A 281 -27.66 12.03 7.47
CA ASN A 281 -28.78 12.90 7.83
C ASN A 281 -30.09 12.13 7.85
N ARG A 282 -31.01 12.58 8.69
CA ARG A 282 -32.38 12.06 8.78
C ARG A 282 -33.32 13.12 8.23
N LYS A 283 -33.94 12.86 7.08
CA LYS A 283 -34.98 13.72 6.50
C LYS A 283 -36.27 12.91 6.39
N ASN A 284 -37.34 13.37 7.04
CA ASN A 284 -38.66 12.71 7.00
C ASN A 284 -38.62 11.21 7.38
N ASN A 285 -37.84 10.83 8.40
CA ASN A 285 -37.58 9.44 8.80
C ASN A 285 -36.81 8.57 7.79
N VAL A 286 -36.30 9.15 6.70
CA VAL A 286 -35.39 8.48 5.77
C VAL A 286 -33.96 8.91 6.08
N HIS A 287 -33.08 7.93 6.32
CA HIS A 287 -31.65 8.16 6.45
C HIS A 287 -31.02 8.27 5.07
N ILE A 288 -30.28 9.35 4.84
CA ILE A 288 -29.52 9.60 3.61
C ILE A 288 -28.06 9.70 4.01
N TRP A 289 -27.21 8.96 3.31
CA TRP A 289 -25.77 9.12 3.41
C TRP A 289 -25.30 10.05 2.29
N TRP A 290 -24.37 10.94 2.60
CA TRP A 290 -23.75 11.84 1.65
C TRP A 290 -22.24 11.72 1.79
N MET A 291 -21.55 11.74 0.67
CA MET A 291 -20.10 11.67 0.61
C MET A 291 -19.61 12.71 -0.39
N ALA A 292 -18.53 13.39 -0.03
CA ALA A 292 -17.76 14.21 -0.95
C ALA A 292 -16.36 13.62 -1.11
N PHE A 293 -15.78 13.82 -2.28
CA PHE A 293 -14.50 13.27 -2.67
C PHE A 293 -13.54 14.42 -3.01
N TYR A 294 -12.24 14.19 -2.82
CA TYR A 294 -11.22 15.17 -3.21
C TYR A 294 -11.10 15.33 -4.72
N THR A 295 -11.39 14.28 -5.49
CA THR A 295 -11.22 14.26 -6.94
C THR A 295 -12.45 13.71 -7.66
N LEU A 296 -12.61 14.08 -8.93
CA LEU A 296 -13.63 13.50 -9.81
C LEU A 296 -13.40 12.01 -10.05
N GLU A 297 -12.14 11.57 -10.09
CA GLU A 297 -11.79 10.18 -10.36
C GLU A 297 -12.20 9.27 -9.19
N SER A 298 -11.89 9.70 -7.97
CA SER A 298 -12.37 9.09 -6.73
C SER A 298 -13.89 8.90 -6.70
N LEU A 299 -14.63 9.92 -7.15
CA LEU A 299 -16.09 9.85 -7.29
C LEU A 299 -16.53 8.81 -8.34
N ARG A 300 -15.90 8.79 -9.51
CA ARG A 300 -16.25 7.84 -10.58
C ARG A 300 -15.98 6.40 -10.18
N GLU A 301 -14.84 6.16 -9.54
CA GLU A 301 -14.50 4.86 -8.97
C GLU A 301 -15.51 4.44 -7.90
N PHE A 302 -15.88 5.35 -7.00
CA PHE A 302 -16.93 5.09 -6.01
C PHE A 302 -18.23 4.66 -6.69
N ILE A 303 -18.69 5.38 -7.72
CA ILE A 303 -19.93 5.04 -8.43
C ILE A 303 -19.84 3.65 -9.06
N ARG A 304 -18.77 3.39 -9.82
CA ARG A 304 -18.57 2.11 -10.52
C ARG A 304 -18.56 0.93 -9.55
N ASP A 305 -17.86 1.07 -8.42
CA ASP A 305 -17.67 -0.01 -7.47
C ASP A 305 -18.90 -0.22 -6.55
N ASN A 306 -19.79 0.78 -6.43
CA ASN A 306 -20.95 0.74 -5.53
C ASN A 306 -22.30 0.83 -6.26
N GLU A 307 -22.33 0.70 -7.60
CA GLU A 307 -23.56 0.74 -8.40
C GLU A 307 -24.51 -0.42 -8.08
N SER A 308 -23.96 -1.56 -7.64
CA SER A 308 -24.70 -2.75 -7.20
C SER A 308 -24.54 -3.01 -5.70
N LEU A 309 -24.19 -2.00 -4.90
CA LEU A 309 -23.99 -2.17 -3.47
C LEU A 309 -25.31 -2.59 -2.81
N GLU A 310 -25.26 -3.65 -2.00
CA GLU A 310 -26.37 -4.05 -1.12
C GLU A 310 -25.95 -3.88 0.34
N VAL A 311 -26.83 -3.27 1.14
CA VAL A 311 -26.63 -3.13 2.59
C VAL A 311 -27.86 -3.71 3.28
N GLU A 312 -27.65 -4.75 4.08
CA GLU A 312 -28.72 -5.51 4.76
C GLU A 312 -29.82 -6.02 3.80
N GLY A 313 -29.41 -6.52 2.62
CA GLY A 313 -30.32 -7.02 1.60
C GLY A 313 -31.14 -5.94 0.90
N LYS A 314 -30.80 -4.66 1.09
CA LYS A 314 -31.38 -3.54 0.33
C LYS A 314 -30.39 -3.06 -0.71
N ALA A 315 -30.82 -3.07 -1.97
CA ALA A 315 -30.06 -2.47 -3.05
C ALA A 315 -29.96 -0.95 -2.86
N MET A 316 -28.75 -0.44 -3.04
CA MET A 316 -28.42 0.96 -2.90
C MET A 316 -28.47 1.65 -4.26
N LYS A 317 -28.85 2.92 -4.26
CA LYS A 317 -28.84 3.81 -5.41
C LYS A 317 -27.87 4.95 -5.14
N VAL A 318 -26.89 5.10 -6.03
CA VAL A 318 -25.98 6.24 -6.04
C VAL A 318 -26.63 7.40 -6.80
N ILE A 319 -26.75 8.55 -6.15
CA ILE A 319 -27.35 9.76 -6.72
C ILE A 319 -26.27 10.82 -6.77
N LEU A 320 -25.83 11.18 -7.97
CA LEU A 320 -24.93 12.30 -8.19
C LEU A 320 -25.56 13.59 -7.66
N VAL A 321 -24.81 14.35 -6.87
CA VAL A 321 -25.28 15.67 -6.47
C VAL A 321 -24.74 16.70 -7.44
N THR A 322 -25.49 16.95 -8.50
CA THR A 322 -25.24 18.08 -9.40
C THR A 322 -25.71 19.36 -8.72
N GLY A 323 -24.92 20.43 -8.81
CA GLY A 323 -25.27 21.73 -8.22
C GLY A 323 -26.64 22.21 -8.72
N ILE A 324 -27.63 22.15 -7.83
CA ILE A 324 -28.94 22.82 -7.81
C ILE A 324 -29.68 22.87 -9.17
N GLU A 325 -30.73 22.06 -9.29
CA GLU A 325 -32.06 22.60 -9.61
C GLU A 325 -32.73 23.12 -8.34
#